data_AF-A0A4S8NZL8-F1
#
_entry.id   AF-A0A4S8NZL8-F1
#
_cell.length_a   1.000
_cell.length_b   1.000
_cell.length_c   1.000
_cell.angle_alpha   90.00
_cell.angle_beta   90.00
_cell.angle_gamma   90.00
#
_symmetry.space_group_name_H-M   'P 1'
#
loop_
_entity.id
_entity.type
_entity.pdbx_description
1 polymer ?
#
loop_
_entity_poly.entity_id
_entity_poly.type
_entity_poly.pdbx_seq_one_letter_code
_entity_poly.pdbx_strand_id
1 'polypeptide(L)'
;MEGTEVSSAMGNGRVDRTRRVMWILNHTAARKFELPMLNKLGYEVFAPKIYPNDPNFRSASVDASWDSTLSIPADDLKVLNETDWYSGGNRQAWEVANRYFGILFCILFDPKGVEKTCRNFNGQILWRTYGLAGQSNSYSKVLQSFPQYRRARGAFRRLGSRFWFAEGYSNLHEIEDDWIRRQTVYLPLGMAGASSPVDQPWVGGDKRVLFVCPDVGFNQAYIDIYAEFKKNFKDIPYAVGGAQSIKVRDPKVLGYLPLSQHQENMRHMQCMFYHSREPRHIHYHPFEAIKIGMPLIFMGGGMLDRMGGRELPGRANTWSEAKAKVKRLLAGDTKFADEIRAAQTVLLDCMMAEKAEPYWLDGLARIQRAEAVRKTSQKPDRYQIAVLSARKNLRKAEEVAKDLVNGGGELGLKVDVVLGVEVASEKVSGRYTAMQDAEMERIDLPLRTFSWKNISQSAAERALIYADVGREVESNVFIAPDDQINYFQDCHLWIVVGDRTETPILPLKPIVWVVHEYTEEYTKRPKSLGNRIARLGLLPDAEAVIVKTAETKSHLAKMEAIDIKNMFVVDGREGSILDVVLECL
;
A
#
# COMPACT_ATOMS: atom_id res chain seq x y z
N MET A 1 -9.52 -14.41 49.76
CA MET A 1 -10.47 -13.52 49.07
C MET A 1 -9.88 -13.18 47.73
N GLU A 2 -10.63 -13.55 46.70
CA GLU A 2 -10.18 -13.82 45.34
C GLU A 2 -9.57 -12.61 44.63
N GLY A 3 -8.54 -12.90 43.83
CA GLY A 3 -8.06 -11.99 42.81
C GLY A 3 -9.09 -11.85 41.71
N THR A 4 -9.48 -10.61 41.44
CA THR A 4 -10.14 -10.23 40.19
C THR A 4 -9.13 -10.30 39.05
N GLU A 5 -9.05 -11.47 38.41
CA GLU A 5 -8.56 -11.59 37.04
C GLU A 5 -9.46 -10.74 36.13
N VAL A 6 -8.93 -9.62 35.67
CA VAL A 6 -9.51 -8.89 34.55
C VAL A 6 -9.19 -9.69 33.28
N SER A 7 -10.04 -10.66 32.98
CA SER A 7 -10.14 -11.32 31.68
C SER A 7 -10.53 -10.28 30.63
N SER A 8 -9.52 -9.63 30.02
CA SER A 8 -9.70 -8.75 28.88
C SER A 8 -9.51 -9.55 27.59
N ALA A 9 -10.59 -9.66 26.81
CA ALA A 9 -10.73 -10.43 25.58
C ALA A 9 -9.51 -10.46 24.64
N MET A 10 -9.18 -11.66 24.14
CA MET A 10 -8.19 -11.89 23.08
C MET A 10 -8.70 -11.35 21.74
N GLY A 11 -8.00 -10.37 21.16
CA GLY A 11 -8.40 -9.71 19.91
C GLY A 11 -7.81 -10.32 18.63
N ASN A 12 -8.60 -10.35 17.55
CA ASN A 12 -8.24 -10.70 16.16
C ASN A 12 -7.65 -12.10 15.89
N GLY A 13 -7.76 -13.06 16.81
CA GLY A 13 -7.15 -14.38 16.62
C GLY A 13 -5.63 -14.36 16.68
N ARG A 14 -5.02 -13.27 17.19
CA ARG A 14 -3.59 -13.25 17.52
C ARG A 14 -3.34 -14.13 18.73
N VAL A 15 -2.29 -14.95 18.68
CA VAL A 15 -1.98 -15.89 19.77
C VAL A 15 -1.34 -15.24 20.99
N ASP A 16 -0.80 -14.02 20.85
CA ASP A 16 -0.18 -13.28 21.95
C ASP A 16 -0.22 -11.75 21.73
N ARG A 17 0.35 -11.01 22.70
CA ARG A 17 0.48 -9.55 22.68
C ARG A 17 1.87 -9.06 22.25
N THR A 18 2.77 -9.96 21.85
CA THR A 18 4.13 -9.60 21.45
C THR A 18 4.08 -8.67 20.24
N ARG A 19 4.89 -7.61 20.24
CA ARG A 19 4.92 -6.66 19.13
C ARG A 19 5.76 -7.26 18.01
N ARG A 20 5.09 -7.70 16.94
CA ARG A 20 5.76 -8.27 15.77
C ARG A 20 5.39 -7.52 14.50
N VAL A 21 6.38 -7.31 13.64
CA VAL A 21 6.18 -6.74 12.31
C VAL A 21 6.67 -7.67 11.21
N MET A 22 5.98 -7.67 10.08
CA MET A 22 6.48 -8.23 8.83
C MET A 22 7.14 -7.13 8.01
N TRP A 23 8.42 -7.27 7.69
CA TRP A 23 9.17 -6.30 6.90
C TRP A 23 9.43 -6.84 5.49
N ILE A 24 8.48 -6.65 4.57
CA ILE A 24 8.49 -7.29 3.23
C ILE A 24 9.09 -6.35 2.18
N LEU A 25 10.40 -6.13 2.29
CA LEU A 25 11.14 -5.17 1.48
C LEU A 25 12.42 -5.71 0.84
N ASN A 26 13.15 -6.60 1.53
CA ASN A 26 14.48 -7.14 1.17
C ASN A 26 15.57 -6.11 0.80
N HIS A 27 15.30 -4.81 0.82
CA HIS A 27 16.24 -3.80 0.38
C HIS A 27 17.42 -3.68 1.37
N THR A 28 18.65 -3.93 0.91
CA THR A 28 19.84 -4.11 1.76
C THR A 28 20.11 -2.93 2.70
N ALA A 29 20.12 -1.70 2.20
CA ALA A 29 20.44 -0.53 3.02
C ALA A 29 19.38 -0.30 4.11
N ALA A 30 18.10 -0.30 3.70
CA ALA A 30 16.96 -0.24 4.60
C ALA A 30 16.98 -1.39 5.63
N ARG A 31 17.23 -2.65 5.22
CA ARG A 31 17.32 -3.79 6.15
C ARG A 31 18.35 -3.58 7.25
N LYS A 32 19.56 -3.12 6.87
CA LYS A 32 20.66 -2.87 7.80
C LYS A 32 20.38 -1.72 8.79
N PHE A 33 19.38 -0.89 8.52
CA PHE A 33 18.99 0.23 9.38
C PHE A 33 17.66 -0.02 10.11
N GLU A 34 16.60 -0.34 9.37
CA GLU A 34 15.23 -0.46 9.86
C GLU A 34 15.03 -1.69 10.75
N LEU A 35 15.66 -2.84 10.47
CA LEU A 35 15.51 -4.01 11.33
C LEU A 35 16.14 -3.79 12.71
N PRO A 36 17.39 -3.29 12.83
CA PRO A 36 17.93 -2.88 14.13
C PRO A 36 17.11 -1.79 14.83
N MET A 37 16.58 -0.81 14.09
CA MET A 37 15.71 0.23 14.64
C MET A 37 14.43 -0.36 15.27
N LEU A 38 13.73 -1.21 14.53
CA LEU A 38 12.52 -1.90 15.00
C LEU A 38 12.81 -2.78 16.22
N ASN A 39 13.89 -3.56 16.18
CA ASN A 39 14.31 -4.40 17.30
C ASN A 39 14.67 -3.59 18.54
N LYS A 40 15.38 -2.45 18.38
CA LYS A 40 15.68 -1.52 19.47
C LYS A 40 14.41 -0.96 20.12
N LEU A 41 13.35 -0.76 19.33
CA LEU A 41 12.04 -0.30 19.79
C LEU A 41 11.15 -1.43 20.36
N GLY A 42 11.71 -2.64 20.53
CA GLY A 42 11.04 -3.78 21.17
C GLY A 42 10.11 -4.56 20.25
N TYR A 43 10.34 -4.51 18.93
CA TYR A 43 9.61 -5.34 17.96
C TYR A 43 10.44 -6.55 17.56
N GLU A 44 9.82 -7.74 17.56
CA GLU A 44 10.37 -8.86 16.80
C GLU A 44 10.05 -8.66 15.32
N VAL A 45 11.01 -8.97 14.44
CA VAL A 45 10.88 -8.63 13.02
C VAL A 45 11.06 -9.85 12.14
N PHE A 46 10.04 -10.14 11.34
CA PHE A 46 10.15 -11.09 10.25
C PHE A 46 10.65 -10.39 9.00
N ALA A 47 11.71 -10.95 8.39
CA ALA A 47 12.22 -10.53 7.09
C ALA A 47 12.15 -11.72 6.10
N PRO A 48 11.55 -11.54 4.91
CA PRO A 48 11.32 -12.63 3.96
C PRO A 48 12.62 -13.21 3.38
N LYS A 49 12.61 -14.51 3.10
CA LYS A 49 13.77 -15.25 2.54
C LYS A 49 13.72 -15.38 1.01
N ILE A 50 12.59 -15.04 0.41
CA ILE A 50 12.38 -15.06 -1.03
C ILE A 50 12.15 -13.62 -1.50
N TYR A 51 12.81 -13.24 -2.59
CA TYR A 51 12.62 -11.96 -3.26
C TYR A 51 12.53 -12.17 -4.78
N PRO A 52 11.97 -11.21 -5.53
CA PRO A 52 11.78 -11.35 -6.98
C PRO A 52 13.12 -11.52 -7.71
N ASN A 53 13.20 -12.51 -8.60
CA ASN A 53 14.32 -12.65 -9.51
C ASN A 53 14.19 -11.67 -10.69
N ASP A 54 14.22 -10.37 -10.39
CA ASP A 54 14.04 -9.28 -11.35
C ASP A 54 15.28 -8.37 -11.36
N PRO A 55 15.81 -8.01 -12.53
CA PRO A 55 16.93 -7.08 -12.63
C PRO A 55 16.68 -5.70 -12.03
N ASN A 56 15.45 -5.29 -11.73
CA ASN A 56 15.15 -4.03 -11.04
C ASN A 56 15.22 -4.16 -9.51
N PHE A 57 15.39 -5.38 -8.99
CA PHE A 57 15.44 -5.70 -7.56
C PHE A 57 16.89 -5.94 -7.05
N ARG A 58 17.86 -5.19 -7.60
CA ARG A 58 19.31 -5.43 -7.42
C ARG A 58 19.85 -5.22 -6.03
N SER A 59 19.22 -4.35 -5.26
CA SER A 59 19.67 -4.01 -3.91
C SER A 59 19.14 -5.00 -2.87
N ALA A 60 18.56 -6.13 -3.28
CA ALA A 60 17.97 -7.09 -2.36
C ALA A 60 19.02 -7.93 -1.63
N SER A 61 18.75 -8.25 -0.37
CA SER A 61 19.50 -9.25 0.38
C SER A 61 18.62 -9.98 1.39
N VAL A 62 19.03 -11.20 1.71
CA VAL A 62 18.41 -12.06 2.74
C VAL A 62 19.37 -12.19 3.91
N ASP A 63 18.83 -12.27 5.11
CA ASP A 63 19.57 -12.56 6.34
C ASP A 63 18.67 -13.39 7.23
N ALA A 64 19.01 -14.67 7.34
CA ALA A 64 18.26 -15.63 8.12
C ALA A 64 18.51 -15.49 9.63
N SER A 65 19.55 -14.76 10.05
CA SER A 65 19.87 -14.59 11.48
C SER A 65 18.74 -13.90 12.27
N TRP A 66 17.94 -13.07 11.59
CA TRP A 66 16.78 -12.40 12.20
C TRP A 66 15.69 -13.37 12.66
N ASP A 67 15.62 -14.58 12.12
CA ASP A 67 14.64 -15.58 12.56
C ASP A 67 14.83 -15.98 14.02
N SER A 68 16.07 -15.93 14.51
CA SER A 68 16.38 -16.18 15.93
C SER A 68 15.79 -15.14 16.88
N THR A 69 15.35 -13.99 16.38
CA THR A 69 14.68 -12.95 17.17
C THR A 69 13.18 -13.16 17.30
N LEU A 70 12.61 -14.11 16.56
CA LEU A 70 11.18 -14.40 16.56
C LEU A 70 10.85 -15.49 17.58
N SER A 71 9.90 -15.22 18.46
CA SER A 71 9.31 -16.23 19.36
C SER A 71 8.17 -17.03 18.69
N ILE A 72 8.25 -17.23 17.37
CA ILE A 72 7.27 -17.98 16.56
C ILE A 72 7.69 -19.46 16.51
N PRO A 73 6.76 -20.43 16.68
CA PRO A 73 7.06 -21.85 16.53
C PRO A 73 7.72 -22.19 15.19
N ALA A 74 8.66 -23.13 15.19
CA ALA A 74 9.47 -23.46 14.02
C ALA A 74 8.66 -23.86 12.79
N ASP A 75 7.57 -24.62 12.97
CA ASP A 75 6.71 -25.07 11.86
C ASP A 75 5.97 -23.90 11.19
N ASP A 76 5.45 -22.97 11.99
CA ASP A 76 4.80 -21.76 11.49
C ASP A 76 5.84 -20.84 10.81
N LEU A 77 7.02 -20.67 11.41
CA LEU A 77 8.09 -19.87 10.83
C LEU A 77 8.60 -20.44 9.50
N LYS A 78 8.63 -21.76 9.37
CA LYS A 78 8.95 -22.44 8.11
C LYS A 78 7.96 -22.07 7.01
N VAL A 79 6.66 -22.09 7.29
CA VAL A 79 5.62 -21.65 6.33
C VAL A 79 5.87 -20.20 5.89
N LEU A 80 6.19 -19.31 6.83
CA LEU A 80 6.46 -17.90 6.52
C LEU A 80 7.72 -17.74 5.64
N ASN A 81 8.77 -18.49 5.94
CA ASN A 81 10.05 -18.45 5.23
C ASN A 81 10.00 -19.03 3.81
N GLU A 82 9.19 -20.07 3.60
CA GLU A 82 8.99 -20.70 2.29
C GLU A 82 8.00 -19.93 1.40
N THR A 83 7.35 -18.90 1.92
CA THR A 83 6.36 -18.10 1.18
C THR A 83 7.02 -16.99 0.37
N ASP A 84 6.68 -16.93 -0.92
CA ASP A 84 6.92 -15.74 -1.75
C ASP A 84 5.85 -14.67 -1.48
N TRP A 85 6.22 -13.71 -0.64
CA TRP A 85 5.36 -12.61 -0.25
C TRP A 85 5.15 -11.57 -1.36
N TYR A 86 6.04 -11.50 -2.36
CA TYR A 86 5.90 -10.55 -3.47
C TYR A 86 4.85 -11.02 -4.48
N SER A 87 4.60 -12.32 -4.59
CA SER A 87 3.45 -12.86 -5.34
C SER A 87 2.19 -13.00 -4.48
N GLY A 88 2.26 -12.57 -3.20
CA GLY A 88 1.14 -12.40 -2.28
C GLY A 88 0.69 -13.65 -1.53
N GLY A 89 1.56 -14.66 -1.39
CA GLY A 89 1.33 -15.83 -0.53
C GLY A 89 0.13 -16.71 -0.88
N ASN A 90 -0.03 -17.80 -0.12
CA ASN A 90 -1.21 -18.68 -0.16
C ASN A 90 -2.06 -18.50 1.11
N ARG A 91 -3.21 -19.19 1.19
CA ARG A 91 -4.14 -19.08 2.33
C ARG A 91 -3.46 -19.44 3.66
N GLN A 92 -2.76 -20.58 3.72
CA GLN A 92 -2.07 -21.04 4.92
C GLN A 92 -1.05 -20.00 5.42
N ALA A 93 -0.27 -19.40 4.52
CA ALA A 93 0.70 -18.37 4.87
C ALA A 93 0.04 -17.15 5.50
N TRP A 94 -1.11 -16.70 4.97
CA TRP A 94 -1.86 -15.59 5.55
C TRP A 94 -2.50 -15.92 6.88
N GLU A 95 -3.00 -17.14 7.07
CA GLU A 95 -3.51 -17.62 8.35
C GLU A 95 -2.41 -17.58 9.43
N VAL A 96 -1.21 -18.06 9.11
CA VAL A 96 -0.04 -17.97 9.99
C VAL A 96 0.37 -16.51 10.22
N ALA A 97 0.44 -15.68 9.17
CA ALA A 97 0.81 -14.28 9.32
C ALA A 97 -0.16 -13.50 10.24
N ASN A 98 -1.47 -13.67 10.03
CA ASN A 98 -2.50 -13.00 10.84
C ASN A 98 -2.54 -13.49 12.30
N ARG A 99 -2.04 -14.70 12.57
CA ARG A 99 -1.88 -15.24 13.93
C ARG A 99 -0.82 -14.49 14.74
N TYR A 100 0.25 -14.01 14.10
CA TYR A 100 1.41 -13.47 14.82
C TYR A 100 1.63 -11.96 14.66
N PHE A 101 1.30 -11.37 13.52
CA PHE A 101 1.71 -10.01 13.16
C PHE A 101 0.54 -9.02 13.18
N GLY A 102 0.77 -7.83 13.73
CA GLY A 102 -0.18 -6.72 13.71
C GLY A 102 0.13 -5.64 12.67
N ILE A 103 1.37 -5.61 12.18
CA ILE A 103 1.90 -4.58 11.28
C ILE A 103 2.67 -5.26 10.15
N LEU A 104 2.46 -4.80 8.92
CA LEU A 104 3.19 -5.25 7.74
C LEU A 104 3.70 -4.04 6.95
N PHE A 105 5.00 -4.01 6.68
CA PHE A 105 5.63 -3.09 5.74
C PHE A 105 5.74 -3.76 4.37
N CYS A 106 5.36 -3.03 3.32
CA CYS A 106 5.52 -3.48 1.94
C CYS A 106 5.94 -2.34 1.02
N ILE A 107 6.43 -2.69 -0.17
CA ILE A 107 6.70 -1.78 -1.28
C ILE A 107 5.80 -2.10 -2.46
N LEU A 108 5.58 -1.12 -3.32
CA LEU A 108 4.86 -1.32 -4.58
C LEU A 108 5.84 -1.84 -5.63
N PHE A 109 6.01 -3.17 -5.66
CA PHE A 109 6.81 -3.86 -6.67
C PHE A 109 5.93 -4.62 -7.65
N ASP A 110 5.24 -5.68 -7.19
CA ASP A 110 4.23 -6.40 -7.98
C ASP A 110 2.82 -5.92 -7.58
N PRO A 111 2.04 -5.29 -8.48
CA PRO A 111 0.66 -4.91 -8.20
C PRO A 111 -0.22 -6.07 -7.70
N LYS A 112 -0.03 -7.30 -8.22
CA LYS A 112 -0.83 -8.46 -7.79
C LYS A 112 -0.48 -8.90 -6.37
N GLY A 113 0.80 -8.88 -6.03
CA GLY A 113 1.28 -9.12 -4.67
C GLY A 113 0.67 -8.13 -3.68
N VAL A 114 0.74 -6.85 -4.00
CA VAL A 114 0.16 -5.77 -3.17
C VAL A 114 -1.34 -5.94 -3.00
N GLU A 115 -2.07 -6.23 -4.08
CA GLU A 115 -3.51 -6.50 -4.03
C GLU A 115 -3.83 -7.63 -3.03
N LYS A 116 -3.12 -8.76 -3.12
CA LYS A 116 -3.29 -9.90 -2.20
C LYS A 116 -2.91 -9.55 -0.77
N THR A 117 -1.82 -8.82 -0.55
CA THR A 117 -1.43 -8.37 0.79
C THR A 117 -2.52 -7.50 1.42
N CYS A 118 -3.09 -6.56 0.67
CA CYS A 118 -4.17 -5.71 1.15
C CYS A 118 -5.45 -6.50 1.50
N ARG A 119 -5.77 -7.53 0.70
CA ARG A 119 -6.97 -8.36 0.90
C ARG A 119 -6.84 -9.33 2.06
N ASN A 120 -5.68 -9.95 2.26
CA ASN A 120 -5.54 -11.08 3.17
C ASN A 120 -4.91 -10.73 4.53
N PHE A 121 -4.16 -9.62 4.63
CA PHE A 121 -3.58 -9.23 5.92
C PHE A 121 -4.58 -8.43 6.75
N ASN A 122 -4.81 -8.86 7.99
CA ASN A 122 -5.82 -8.29 8.89
C ASN A 122 -5.31 -7.06 9.65
N GLY A 123 -3.99 -6.88 9.75
CA GLY A 123 -3.35 -5.81 10.52
C GLY A 123 -3.25 -4.47 9.77
N GLN A 124 -2.35 -3.63 10.26
CA GLN A 124 -1.96 -2.34 9.68
C GLN A 124 -0.97 -2.56 8.53
N ILE A 125 -1.20 -1.95 7.38
CA ILE A 125 -0.33 -2.06 6.21
C ILE A 125 0.33 -0.72 5.95
N LEU A 126 1.65 -0.73 6.02
CA LEU A 126 2.51 0.42 5.79
C LEU A 126 3.12 0.27 4.41
N TRP A 127 2.67 1.09 3.48
CA TRP A 127 3.35 1.23 2.21
C TRP A 127 4.59 2.09 2.40
N ARG A 128 5.76 1.43 2.42
CA ARG A 128 7.05 2.03 2.66
C ARG A 128 7.58 2.70 1.40
N THR A 129 7.92 4.00 1.49
CA THR A 129 8.30 4.82 0.34
C THR A 129 9.58 5.61 0.56
N TYR A 130 10.41 5.75 -0.49
CA TYR A 130 11.75 6.35 -0.42
C TYR A 130 11.99 7.43 -1.46
N GLY A 131 10.92 7.98 -2.05
CA GLY A 131 11.00 8.94 -3.13
C GLY A 131 11.02 8.30 -4.52
N LEU A 132 10.67 9.10 -5.52
CA LEU A 132 10.70 8.74 -6.93
C LEU A 132 11.58 9.75 -7.67
N ALA A 133 12.39 9.28 -8.61
CA ALA A 133 13.12 10.16 -9.51
C ALA A 133 12.14 10.94 -10.41
N GLY A 134 12.46 12.18 -10.75
CA GLY A 134 11.64 13.10 -11.53
C GLY A 134 10.88 14.12 -10.67
N GLN A 135 10.97 15.40 -11.06
CA GLN A 135 10.40 16.53 -10.31
C GLN A 135 8.88 16.45 -10.10
N SER A 136 8.15 15.82 -11.02
CA SER A 136 6.70 15.74 -11.02
C SER A 136 6.15 14.34 -10.76
N ASN A 137 7.02 13.36 -10.48
CA ASN A 137 6.59 11.98 -10.21
C ASN A 137 6.09 11.86 -8.76
N SER A 138 4.96 11.17 -8.60
CA SER A 138 4.34 10.87 -7.31
C SER A 138 3.82 9.43 -7.30
N TYR A 139 3.63 8.87 -6.11
CA TYR A 139 3.11 7.52 -5.93
C TYR A 139 1.66 7.40 -6.39
N SER A 140 0.88 8.47 -6.24
CA SER A 140 -0.47 8.63 -6.79
C SER A 140 -0.45 8.46 -8.30
N LYS A 141 0.46 9.17 -8.99
CA LYS A 141 0.63 9.04 -10.45
C LYS A 141 1.06 7.63 -10.87
N VAL A 142 1.94 6.97 -10.11
CA VAL A 142 2.32 5.57 -10.41
C VAL A 142 1.08 4.67 -10.37
N LEU A 143 0.23 4.80 -9.35
CA LEU A 143 -0.99 4.00 -9.21
C LEU A 143 -2.06 4.33 -10.27
N GLN A 144 -2.12 5.57 -10.74
CA GLN A 144 -3.11 6.05 -11.70
C GLN A 144 -2.69 5.81 -13.17
N SER A 145 -1.39 5.93 -13.48
CA SER A 145 -0.92 6.01 -14.86
C SER A 145 -0.85 4.67 -15.58
N PHE A 146 -0.80 3.55 -14.86
CA PHE A 146 -0.67 2.24 -15.49
C PHE A 146 -1.84 1.30 -15.14
N PRO A 147 -2.53 0.73 -16.15
CA PRO A 147 -3.70 -0.13 -15.93
C PRO A 147 -3.46 -1.31 -14.97
N GLN A 148 -2.25 -1.88 -14.95
CA GLN A 148 -1.91 -2.98 -14.06
C GLN A 148 -1.96 -2.62 -12.57
N TYR A 149 -1.84 -1.33 -12.21
CA TYR A 149 -1.93 -0.87 -10.82
C TYR A 149 -3.36 -0.57 -10.36
N ARG A 150 -4.36 -0.61 -11.25
CA ARG A 150 -5.75 -0.29 -10.90
C ARG A 150 -6.25 -1.12 -9.71
N ARG A 151 -5.98 -2.42 -9.71
CA ARG A 151 -6.41 -3.32 -8.62
C ARG A 151 -5.66 -3.07 -7.32
N ALA A 152 -4.34 -2.83 -7.39
CA ALA A 152 -3.55 -2.45 -6.22
C ALA A 152 -4.03 -1.13 -5.61
N ARG A 153 -4.33 -0.13 -6.45
CA ARG A 153 -4.91 1.15 -6.04
C ARG A 153 -6.25 0.95 -5.33
N GLY A 154 -7.17 0.20 -5.94
CA GLY A 154 -8.46 -0.12 -5.32
C GLY A 154 -8.30 -0.88 -4.00
N ALA A 155 -7.34 -1.80 -3.92
CA ALA A 155 -7.05 -2.55 -2.70
C ALA A 155 -6.50 -1.67 -1.58
N PHE A 156 -5.55 -0.77 -1.86
CA PHE A 156 -5.07 0.20 -0.87
C PHE A 156 -6.19 1.12 -0.37
N ARG A 157 -7.06 1.60 -1.27
CA ARG A 157 -8.20 2.44 -0.89
C ARG A 157 -9.19 1.71 0.01
N ARG A 158 -9.47 0.43 -0.26
CA ARG A 158 -10.34 -0.42 0.57
C ARG A 158 -9.83 -0.66 1.98
N LEU A 159 -8.51 -0.55 2.22
CA LEU A 159 -7.96 -0.69 3.57
C LEU A 159 -8.48 0.39 4.54
N GLY A 160 -8.96 1.54 4.03
CA GLY A 160 -9.49 2.60 4.87
C GLY A 160 -8.45 3.08 5.88
N SER A 161 -8.74 2.93 7.16
CA SER A 161 -7.87 3.34 8.29
C SER A 161 -6.73 2.36 8.59
N ARG A 162 -6.63 1.24 7.85
CA ARG A 162 -5.51 0.28 7.96
C ARG A 162 -4.32 0.62 7.07
N PHE A 163 -4.50 1.57 6.14
CA PHE A 163 -3.47 1.96 5.19
C PHE A 163 -2.65 3.12 5.72
N TRP A 164 -1.33 2.95 5.74
CA TRP A 164 -0.38 3.98 6.11
C TRP A 164 0.59 4.26 4.97
N PHE A 165 0.73 5.53 4.62
CA PHE A 165 1.81 5.99 3.75
C PHE A 165 3.05 6.25 4.61
N ALA A 166 3.99 5.30 4.60
CA ALA A 166 5.17 5.31 5.46
C ALA A 166 6.38 5.91 4.74
N GLU A 167 6.49 7.24 4.78
CA GLU A 167 7.49 7.99 4.02
C GLU A 167 8.87 7.98 4.68
N GLY A 168 9.91 7.78 3.87
CA GLY A 168 11.32 7.83 4.28
C GLY A 168 11.89 9.25 4.34
N TYR A 169 11.23 10.18 3.65
CA TYR A 169 11.54 11.61 3.66
C TYR A 169 10.26 12.39 3.98
N SER A 170 10.36 13.44 4.79
CA SER A 170 9.21 14.14 5.39
C SER A 170 8.34 14.93 4.40
N ASN A 171 8.62 14.83 3.11
CA ASN A 171 8.04 15.67 2.07
C ASN A 171 7.50 14.87 0.88
N LEU A 172 7.42 13.55 1.00
CA LEU A 172 6.89 12.71 -0.08
C LEU A 172 5.38 12.94 -0.22
N HIS A 173 4.66 13.01 0.90
CA HIS A 173 3.21 13.21 0.91
C HIS A 173 2.73 14.56 0.33
N GLU A 174 3.59 15.59 0.24
CA GLU A 174 3.24 16.94 -0.22
C GLU A 174 2.61 16.97 -1.63
N ILE A 175 2.89 15.96 -2.46
CA ILE A 175 2.43 15.87 -3.87
C ILE A 175 1.51 14.68 -4.13
N GLU A 176 1.02 14.04 -3.08
CA GLU A 176 0.15 12.88 -3.17
C GLU A 176 -1.33 13.25 -3.06
N ASP A 177 -2.20 12.40 -3.62
CA ASP A 177 -3.64 12.50 -3.47
C ASP A 177 -4.06 12.46 -1.99
N ASP A 178 -5.19 13.10 -1.69
CA ASP A 178 -5.80 13.21 -0.36
C ASP A 178 -5.86 11.91 0.42
N TRP A 179 -6.26 10.84 -0.24
CA TRP A 179 -6.43 9.53 0.39
C TRP A 179 -5.09 8.89 0.81
N ILE A 180 -3.98 9.22 0.13
CA ILE A 180 -2.62 8.78 0.50
C ILE A 180 -2.08 9.64 1.65
N ARG A 181 -2.19 10.97 1.54
CA ARG A 181 -1.65 11.90 2.54
C ARG A 181 -2.38 11.85 3.89
N ARG A 182 -3.66 11.47 3.93
CA ARG A 182 -4.46 11.50 5.18
C ARG A 182 -3.89 10.61 6.29
N GLN A 183 -3.22 9.52 5.92
CA GLN A 183 -2.62 8.57 6.86
C GLN A 183 -1.11 8.44 6.61
N THR A 184 -0.42 9.58 6.53
CA THR A 184 1.04 9.62 6.47
C THR A 184 1.68 9.46 7.84
N VAL A 185 2.73 8.63 7.87
CA VAL A 185 3.65 8.48 8.99
C VAL A 185 5.07 8.66 8.50
N TYR A 186 5.82 9.55 9.15
CA TYR A 186 7.22 9.77 8.83
C TYR A 186 8.08 8.77 9.59
N LEU A 187 8.70 7.85 8.85
CA LEU A 187 9.65 6.89 9.38
C LEU A 187 10.97 7.13 8.63
N PRO A 188 11.88 7.99 9.14
CA PRO A 188 13.08 8.38 8.40
C PRO A 188 13.92 7.17 8.00
N LEU A 189 14.36 7.15 6.74
CA LEU A 189 15.41 6.22 6.31
C LEU A 189 16.74 6.72 6.89
N GLY A 190 17.61 5.80 7.32
CA GLY A 190 18.95 6.14 7.77
C GLY A 190 20.04 5.23 7.22
N MET A 191 21.22 5.31 7.82
CA MET A 191 22.40 4.55 7.45
C MET A 191 23.03 3.79 8.60
N ALA A 192 23.28 2.51 8.35
CA ALA A 192 23.95 1.64 9.30
C ALA A 192 25.32 2.19 9.67
N GLY A 193 25.52 2.42 10.97
CA GLY A 193 26.73 3.00 11.52
C GLY A 193 27.02 4.43 11.05
N ALA A 194 26.00 5.23 10.71
CA ALA A 194 26.20 6.65 10.35
C ALA A 194 26.88 7.47 11.47
N SER A 195 26.64 7.10 12.73
CA SER A 195 27.27 7.67 13.92
C SER A 195 28.61 6.99 14.30
N SER A 196 28.96 5.88 13.65
CA SER A 196 30.14 5.10 14.00
C SER A 196 31.41 5.66 13.31
N PRO A 197 32.56 5.69 14.01
CA PRO A 197 33.84 5.97 13.38
C PRO A 197 34.12 5.03 12.21
N VAL A 198 34.83 5.52 11.20
CA VAL A 198 35.33 4.71 10.09
C VAL A 198 36.76 4.27 10.37
N ASP A 199 37.01 2.96 10.31
CA ASP A 199 38.33 2.36 10.54
C ASP A 199 39.39 2.86 9.54
N GLN A 200 38.96 3.08 8.30
CA GLN A 200 39.81 3.52 7.21
C GLN A 200 39.24 4.80 6.59
N PRO A 201 39.58 5.97 7.14
CA PRO A 201 39.09 7.23 6.61
C PRO A 201 39.72 7.53 5.24
N TRP A 202 39.07 8.44 4.53
CA TRP A 202 39.55 9.03 3.29
C TRP A 202 40.94 9.65 3.49
N VAL A 203 41.84 9.34 2.56
CA VAL A 203 43.20 9.89 2.50
C VAL A 203 43.43 10.69 1.23
N GLY A 204 42.60 10.50 0.21
CA GLY A 204 42.78 11.12 -1.10
C GLY A 204 44.04 10.64 -1.83
N GLY A 205 44.52 11.46 -2.76
CA GLY A 205 45.75 11.22 -3.53
C GLY A 205 45.53 10.80 -4.98
N ASP A 206 44.45 10.07 -5.28
CA ASP A 206 44.06 9.80 -6.66
C ASP A 206 43.34 11.03 -7.24
N LYS A 207 43.99 11.66 -8.23
CA LYS A 207 43.55 12.90 -8.90
C LYS A 207 42.36 12.70 -9.85
N ARG A 208 41.43 11.84 -9.49
CA ARG A 208 40.16 11.60 -10.18
C ARG A 208 38.98 11.96 -9.28
N VAL A 209 37.90 12.41 -9.92
CA VAL A 209 36.58 12.57 -9.30
C VAL A 209 35.81 11.25 -9.38
N LEU A 210 35.20 10.84 -8.27
CA LEU A 210 34.24 9.74 -8.28
C LEU A 210 32.86 10.29 -8.68
N PHE A 211 32.30 9.72 -9.74
CA PHE A 211 30.92 9.94 -10.16
C PHE A 211 30.18 8.60 -10.12
N VAL A 212 28.96 8.55 -9.58
CA VAL A 212 28.18 7.30 -9.54
C VAL A 212 26.97 7.46 -10.46
N CYS A 213 26.90 6.63 -11.49
CA CYS A 213 25.82 6.63 -12.48
C CYS A 213 25.62 5.22 -13.03
N PRO A 214 24.65 4.45 -12.51
CA PRO A 214 24.39 3.10 -13.00
C PRO A 214 23.74 3.10 -14.39
N ASP A 215 23.83 1.98 -15.10
CA ASP A 215 23.09 1.69 -16.35
C ASP A 215 23.14 2.75 -17.47
N VAL A 216 24.26 3.47 -17.59
CA VAL A 216 24.50 4.48 -18.65
C VAL A 216 24.55 3.88 -20.06
N GLY A 217 24.54 2.56 -20.18
CA GLY A 217 24.50 1.86 -21.46
C GLY A 217 23.10 1.70 -22.06
N PHE A 218 22.03 1.74 -21.25
CA PHE A 218 20.68 1.43 -21.76
C PHE A 218 19.53 2.20 -21.10
N ASN A 219 19.71 2.74 -19.89
CA ASN A 219 18.64 3.50 -19.23
C ASN A 219 18.73 4.97 -19.66
N GLN A 220 17.70 5.45 -20.38
CA GLN A 220 17.71 6.79 -20.98
C GLN A 220 17.96 7.91 -19.96
N ALA A 221 17.37 7.83 -18.77
CA ALA A 221 17.59 8.85 -17.73
C ALA A 221 19.06 8.92 -17.30
N TYR A 222 19.71 7.77 -17.11
CA TYR A 222 21.13 7.72 -16.74
C TYR A 222 22.06 8.06 -17.91
N ILE A 223 21.66 7.76 -19.15
CA ILE A 223 22.35 8.21 -20.37
C ILE A 223 22.42 9.73 -20.39
N ASP A 224 21.29 10.41 -20.16
CA ASP A 224 21.20 11.87 -20.21
C ASP A 224 22.01 12.51 -19.08
N ILE A 225 21.90 11.99 -17.86
CA ILE A 225 22.71 12.39 -16.70
C ILE A 225 24.20 12.25 -17.00
N TYR A 226 24.62 11.11 -17.58
CA TYR A 226 26.03 10.88 -17.90
C TYR A 226 26.53 11.79 -19.03
N ALA A 227 25.70 12.03 -20.06
CA ALA A 227 26.02 12.95 -21.15
C ALA A 227 26.21 14.38 -20.64
N GLU A 228 25.34 14.86 -19.74
CA GLU A 228 25.45 16.17 -19.12
C GLU A 228 26.72 16.27 -18.26
N PHE A 229 27.01 15.26 -17.44
CA PHE A 229 28.24 15.20 -16.66
C PHE A 229 29.48 15.30 -17.57
N LYS A 230 29.56 14.47 -18.61
CA LYS A 230 30.66 14.49 -19.59
C LYS A 230 30.83 15.85 -20.26
N LYS A 231 29.74 16.50 -20.64
CA LYS A 231 29.76 17.82 -21.27
C LYS A 231 30.43 18.86 -20.36
N ASN A 232 30.08 18.85 -19.08
CA ASN A 232 30.56 19.83 -18.11
C ASN A 232 31.98 19.51 -17.57
N PHE A 233 32.31 18.22 -17.44
CA PHE A 233 33.55 17.71 -16.82
C PHE A 233 34.55 17.12 -17.83
N LYS A 234 34.46 17.47 -19.12
CA LYS A 234 35.30 16.90 -20.20
C LYS A 234 36.82 16.97 -19.95
N ASP A 235 37.28 18.03 -19.30
CA ASP A 235 38.68 18.35 -18.95
C ASP A 235 39.05 17.94 -17.52
N ILE A 236 38.19 17.19 -16.84
CA ILE A 236 38.40 16.72 -15.48
C ILE A 236 38.69 15.21 -15.53
N PRO A 237 39.74 14.70 -14.85
CA PRO A 237 39.91 13.27 -14.66
C PRO A 237 38.82 12.72 -13.74
N TYR A 238 38.12 11.67 -14.16
CA TYR A 238 37.04 11.05 -13.39
C TYR A 238 36.97 9.55 -13.61
N ALA A 239 36.29 8.87 -12.69
CA ALA A 239 35.86 7.49 -12.81
C ALA A 239 34.37 7.38 -12.50
N VAL A 240 33.67 6.52 -13.23
CA VAL A 240 32.22 6.30 -13.09
C VAL A 240 31.97 4.95 -12.42
N GLY A 241 31.50 4.99 -11.18
CA GLY A 241 31.00 3.82 -10.47
C GLY A 241 29.50 3.58 -10.71
N GLY A 242 29.03 2.42 -10.27
CA GLY A 242 27.62 2.02 -10.39
C GLY A 242 27.46 0.83 -11.33
N ALA A 243 26.60 -0.10 -10.94
CA ALA A 243 26.34 -1.32 -11.70
C ALA A 243 25.85 -1.00 -13.13
N GLN A 244 26.30 -1.79 -14.10
CA GLN A 244 25.91 -1.67 -15.51
C GLN A 244 25.37 -3.01 -15.96
N SER A 245 24.14 -3.06 -16.50
CA SER A 245 23.58 -4.31 -17.02
C SER A 245 24.16 -4.72 -18.36
N ILE A 246 24.75 -3.76 -19.09
CA ILE A 246 25.46 -4.01 -20.34
C ILE A 246 26.85 -3.42 -20.29
N LYS A 247 27.77 -4.01 -21.06
CA LYS A 247 29.12 -3.50 -21.18
C LYS A 247 29.11 -2.11 -21.83
N VAL A 248 29.69 -1.13 -21.16
CA VAL A 248 29.86 0.24 -21.65
C VAL A 248 31.26 0.37 -22.27
N ARG A 249 31.38 1.01 -23.44
CA ARG A 249 32.66 1.14 -24.17
C ARG A 249 33.63 2.15 -23.57
N ASP A 250 33.13 3.09 -22.78
CA ASP A 250 33.93 4.14 -22.16
C ASP A 250 34.79 3.54 -21.02
N PRO A 251 36.13 3.57 -21.13
CA PRO A 251 37.01 2.94 -20.13
C PRO A 251 36.97 3.63 -18.77
N LYS A 252 36.38 4.83 -18.67
CA LYS A 252 36.18 5.51 -17.39
C LYS A 252 35.00 4.93 -16.60
N VAL A 253 34.15 4.10 -17.23
CA VAL A 253 33.04 3.42 -16.58
C VAL A 253 33.52 2.11 -15.98
N LEU A 254 33.63 2.08 -14.65
CA LEU A 254 34.19 0.96 -13.90
C LEU A 254 33.25 -0.24 -13.82
N GLY A 255 31.94 -0.01 -13.95
CA GLY A 255 30.93 -1.06 -13.88
C GLY A 255 30.66 -1.56 -12.45
N TYR A 256 30.25 -2.82 -12.35
CA TYR A 256 30.08 -3.49 -11.06
C TYR A 256 31.45 -3.81 -10.44
N LEU A 257 31.69 -3.32 -9.22
CA LEU A 257 32.95 -3.49 -8.51
C LEU A 257 32.77 -4.37 -7.28
N PRO A 258 33.76 -5.21 -6.92
CA PRO A 258 33.84 -5.80 -5.60
C PRO A 258 33.82 -4.72 -4.50
N LEU A 259 33.25 -5.03 -3.34
CA LEU A 259 33.12 -4.08 -2.23
C LEU A 259 34.46 -3.45 -1.82
N SER A 260 35.53 -4.24 -1.77
CA SER A 260 36.87 -3.76 -1.44
C SER A 260 37.37 -2.71 -2.44
N GLN A 261 37.16 -2.93 -3.74
CA GLN A 261 37.56 -1.97 -4.77
C GLN A 261 36.70 -0.70 -4.72
N HIS A 262 35.41 -0.82 -4.40
CA HIS A 262 34.55 0.33 -4.20
C HIS A 262 35.01 1.18 -2.99
N GLN A 263 35.36 0.53 -1.87
CA GLN A 263 35.90 1.18 -0.69
C GLN A 263 37.25 1.86 -0.97
N GLU A 264 38.13 1.20 -1.73
CA GLU A 264 39.40 1.78 -2.15
C GLU A 264 39.20 3.05 -2.98
N ASN A 265 38.28 3.03 -3.94
CA ASN A 265 37.96 4.20 -4.75
C ASN A 265 37.42 5.36 -3.88
N MET A 266 36.53 5.06 -2.94
CA MET A 266 35.99 6.04 -1.98
C MET A 266 37.08 6.64 -1.08
N ARG A 267 38.07 5.83 -0.70
CA ARG A 267 39.17 6.22 0.20
C ARG A 267 40.22 7.10 -0.49
N HIS A 268 40.54 6.80 -1.75
CA HIS A 268 41.68 7.39 -2.45
C HIS A 268 41.33 8.45 -3.49
N MET A 269 40.15 8.41 -4.12
CA MET A 269 39.76 9.46 -5.08
C MET A 269 39.60 10.82 -4.38
N GLN A 270 39.92 11.89 -5.11
CA GLN A 270 40.06 13.22 -4.52
C GLN A 270 38.75 13.77 -3.96
N CYS A 271 37.62 13.50 -4.62
CA CYS A 271 36.29 13.92 -4.19
C CYS A 271 35.19 13.13 -4.92
N MET A 272 33.97 13.16 -4.38
CA MET A 272 32.77 12.74 -5.09
C MET A 272 32.05 13.96 -5.68
N PHE A 273 31.48 13.79 -6.87
CA PHE A 273 30.50 14.73 -7.43
C PHE A 273 29.09 14.12 -7.45
N TYR A 274 28.11 14.83 -6.88
CA TYR A 274 26.69 14.45 -6.87
C TYR A 274 25.83 15.39 -7.70
N HIS A 275 25.20 14.86 -8.75
CA HIS A 275 24.51 15.68 -9.76
C HIS A 275 23.04 16.00 -9.41
N SER A 276 22.40 15.19 -8.55
CA SER A 276 20.93 15.21 -8.45
C SER A 276 20.43 16.50 -7.82
N ARG A 277 19.35 17.03 -8.41
CA ARG A 277 18.59 18.20 -7.92
C ARG A 277 17.15 17.80 -7.60
N GLU A 278 16.91 16.50 -7.45
CA GLU A 278 15.58 15.96 -7.21
C GLU A 278 15.08 16.39 -5.83
N PRO A 279 13.86 16.96 -5.73
CA PRO A 279 13.35 17.51 -4.47
C PRO A 279 12.85 16.45 -3.49
N ARG A 280 12.70 15.20 -3.95
CA ARG A 280 12.06 14.09 -3.21
C ARG A 280 12.79 12.76 -3.36
N HIS A 281 13.94 12.74 -4.03
CA HIS A 281 14.71 11.53 -4.26
C HIS A 281 16.20 11.80 -4.05
N ILE A 282 16.88 10.86 -3.42
CA ILE A 282 18.30 10.94 -3.15
C ILE A 282 18.92 9.55 -3.16
N HIS A 283 20.15 9.48 -3.67
CA HIS A 283 20.91 8.24 -3.68
C HIS A 283 21.74 8.12 -2.40
N TYR A 284 22.15 6.90 -2.09
CA TYR A 284 22.87 6.61 -0.85
C TYR A 284 24.35 7.01 -0.86
N HIS A 285 24.98 6.93 -2.04
CA HIS A 285 26.41 7.16 -2.23
C HIS A 285 26.97 8.54 -1.79
N PRO A 286 26.25 9.70 -1.84
CA PRO A 286 26.74 10.92 -1.21
C PRO A 286 26.98 10.75 0.30
N PHE A 287 26.10 10.02 1.00
CA PHE A 287 26.27 9.79 2.44
C PHE A 287 27.42 8.82 2.73
N GLU A 288 27.67 7.85 1.84
CA GLU A 288 28.83 6.95 1.95
C GLU A 288 30.16 7.72 1.83
N ALA A 289 30.22 8.67 0.87
CA ALA A 289 31.36 9.56 0.71
C ALA A 289 31.58 10.45 1.95
N ILE A 290 30.50 11.03 2.49
CA ILE A 290 30.59 11.87 3.68
C ILE A 290 31.06 11.06 4.90
N LYS A 291 30.51 9.85 5.09
CA LYS A 291 30.85 8.96 6.21
C LYS A 291 32.32 8.58 6.22
N ILE A 292 32.93 8.30 5.06
CA ILE A 292 34.37 8.00 4.99
C ILE A 292 35.23 9.27 5.06
N GLY A 293 34.63 10.45 5.07
CA GLY A 293 35.33 11.74 5.11
C GLY A 293 35.85 12.21 3.76
N MET A 294 35.33 11.66 2.64
CA MET A 294 35.62 12.14 1.29
C MET A 294 34.92 13.48 1.07
N PRO A 295 35.59 14.52 0.52
CA PRO A 295 34.92 15.76 0.15
C PRO A 295 33.80 15.52 -0.88
N LEU A 296 32.59 16.00 -0.59
CA LEU A 296 31.45 15.96 -1.49
C LEU A 296 31.22 17.31 -2.15
N ILE A 297 31.28 17.35 -3.48
CA ILE A 297 30.76 18.45 -4.29
C ILE A 297 29.39 18.04 -4.83
N PHE A 298 28.37 18.87 -4.66
CA PHE A 298 27.01 18.51 -5.08
C PHE A 298 26.22 19.67 -5.66
N MET A 299 25.27 19.36 -6.55
CA MET A 299 24.35 20.34 -7.10
C MET A 299 23.26 20.71 -6.08
N GLY A 300 23.06 22.01 -5.85
CA GLY A 300 21.99 22.52 -5.01
C GLY A 300 20.60 22.47 -5.67
N GLY A 301 19.55 22.54 -4.86
CA GLY A 301 18.14 22.53 -5.26
C GLY A 301 17.40 21.20 -5.02
N GLY A 302 18.09 20.15 -4.57
CA GLY A 302 17.49 18.85 -4.26
C GLY A 302 17.43 18.51 -2.77
N MET A 303 17.28 17.22 -2.47
CA MET A 303 17.19 16.69 -1.10
C MET A 303 18.38 17.06 -0.19
N LEU A 304 19.61 17.18 -0.71
CA LEU A 304 20.75 17.60 0.11
C LEU A 304 20.60 19.02 0.68
N ASP A 305 19.98 19.95 -0.07
CA ASP A 305 19.68 21.29 0.46
C ASP A 305 18.62 21.23 1.58
N ARG A 306 17.64 20.32 1.45
CA ARG A 306 16.59 20.12 2.47
C ARG A 306 17.17 19.49 3.74
N MET A 307 18.19 18.64 3.62
CA MET A 307 18.79 17.93 4.73
C MET A 307 19.90 18.71 5.44
N GLY A 308 20.78 19.39 4.70
CA GLY A 308 21.98 20.06 5.26
C GLY A 308 22.02 21.58 5.09
N GLY A 309 20.99 22.17 4.48
CA GLY A 309 20.94 23.61 4.22
C GLY A 309 21.68 24.04 2.94
N ARG A 310 21.70 25.35 2.69
CA ARG A 310 22.15 25.95 1.41
C ARG A 310 23.54 26.58 1.46
N GLU A 311 24.18 26.57 2.62
CA GLU A 311 25.45 27.28 2.87
C GLU A 311 26.67 26.34 2.91
N LEU A 312 26.49 25.05 2.58
CA LEU A 312 27.60 24.09 2.61
C LEU A 312 28.66 24.43 1.54
N PRO A 313 29.96 24.45 1.89
CA PRO A 313 31.03 24.85 0.96
C PRO A 313 31.12 23.95 -0.28
N GLY A 314 30.74 22.68 -0.17
CA GLY A 314 30.68 21.71 -1.28
C GLY A 314 29.47 21.89 -2.22
N ARG A 315 28.45 22.64 -1.81
CA ARG A 315 27.23 22.87 -2.61
C ARG A 315 27.50 23.79 -3.79
N ALA A 316 26.96 23.50 -4.97
CA ALA A 316 27.09 24.35 -6.16
C ALA A 316 25.72 24.66 -6.79
N ASN A 317 25.49 25.92 -7.14
CA ASN A 317 24.27 26.34 -7.83
C ASN A 317 24.32 26.06 -9.35
N THR A 318 25.52 26.01 -9.92
CA THR A 318 25.76 25.82 -11.35
C THR A 318 26.87 24.80 -11.60
N TRP A 319 26.86 24.22 -12.80
CA TRP A 319 27.94 23.33 -13.27
C TRP A 319 29.31 24.02 -13.30
N SER A 320 29.35 25.33 -13.62
CA SER A 320 30.59 26.12 -13.61
C SER A 320 31.18 26.21 -12.21
N GLU A 321 30.33 26.48 -11.22
CA GLU A 321 30.72 26.52 -9.81
C GLU A 321 31.19 25.15 -9.32
N ALA A 322 30.44 24.08 -9.62
CA ALA A 322 30.81 22.71 -9.26
C ALA A 322 32.19 22.34 -9.83
N LYS A 323 32.41 22.66 -11.11
CA LYS A 323 33.69 22.42 -11.79
C LYS A 323 34.83 23.21 -11.17
N ALA A 324 34.62 24.48 -10.82
CA ALA A 324 35.62 25.30 -10.15
C ALA A 324 36.03 24.72 -8.80
N LYS A 325 35.05 24.28 -7.99
CA LYS A 325 35.30 23.63 -6.69
C LYS A 325 36.06 22.32 -6.84
N VAL A 326 35.67 21.49 -7.81
CA VAL A 326 36.39 20.25 -8.13
C VAL A 326 37.84 20.52 -8.55
N LYS A 327 38.09 21.53 -9.40
CA LYS A 327 39.45 21.89 -9.82
C LYS A 327 40.34 22.29 -8.65
N ARG A 328 39.81 23.01 -7.65
CA ARG A 328 40.54 23.34 -6.41
C ARG A 328 40.97 22.07 -5.67
N LEU A 329 40.05 21.12 -5.49
CA LEU A 329 40.35 19.85 -4.81
C LEU A 329 41.40 19.04 -5.59
N LEU A 330 41.29 18.95 -6.92
CA LEU A 330 42.28 18.28 -7.75
C LEU A 330 43.66 18.96 -7.71
N ALA A 331 43.70 20.29 -7.60
CA ALA A 331 44.94 21.04 -7.41
C ALA A 331 45.58 20.84 -6.01
N GLY A 332 44.91 20.12 -5.10
CA GLY A 332 45.43 19.82 -3.77
C GLY A 332 45.16 20.91 -2.72
N ASP A 333 44.10 21.70 -2.89
CA ASP A 333 43.64 22.68 -1.90
C ASP A 333 43.12 21.96 -0.63
N THR A 334 44.03 21.62 0.29
CA THR A 334 43.73 20.87 1.52
C THR A 334 42.85 21.68 2.47
N LYS A 335 43.07 23.00 2.56
CA LYS A 335 42.24 23.89 3.38
C LYS A 335 40.77 23.81 2.96
N PHE A 336 40.50 23.86 1.65
CA PHE A 336 39.14 23.74 1.14
C PHE A 336 38.56 22.33 1.32
N ALA A 337 39.38 21.29 1.15
CA ALA A 337 38.96 19.92 1.41
C ALA A 337 38.52 19.76 2.89
N ASP A 338 39.31 20.28 3.83
CA ASP A 338 39.01 20.20 5.26
C ASP A 338 37.81 21.05 5.66
N GLU A 339 37.64 22.23 5.04
CA GLU A 339 36.44 23.05 5.19
C GLU A 339 35.16 22.29 4.76
N ILE A 340 35.21 21.62 3.61
CA ILE A 340 34.10 20.76 3.15
C ILE A 340 33.85 19.62 4.13
N ARG A 341 34.90 18.88 4.50
CA ARG A 341 34.80 17.70 5.35
C ARG A 341 34.20 18.03 6.72
N ALA A 342 34.61 19.16 7.30
CA ALA A 342 34.06 19.62 8.57
C ALA A 342 32.57 19.99 8.44
N ALA A 343 32.21 20.77 7.42
CA ALA A 343 30.85 21.29 7.26
C ALA A 343 29.83 20.23 6.79
N GLN A 344 30.22 19.28 5.94
CA GLN A 344 29.30 18.32 5.32
C GLN A 344 28.72 17.28 6.29
N THR A 345 29.27 17.16 7.50
CA THR A 345 28.84 16.18 8.52
C THR A 345 27.37 16.34 8.92
N VAL A 346 26.83 17.56 8.85
CA VAL A 346 25.39 17.83 9.09
C VAL A 346 24.47 17.01 8.18
N LEU A 347 24.93 16.63 6.98
CA LEU A 347 24.16 15.79 6.06
C LEU A 347 24.03 14.34 6.57
N LEU A 348 24.87 13.89 7.50
CA LEU A 348 24.73 12.57 8.13
C LEU A 348 23.74 12.58 9.29
N ASP A 349 23.42 13.72 9.88
CA ASP A 349 22.52 13.80 11.05
C ASP A 349 21.15 13.17 10.74
N CYS A 350 20.61 13.41 9.54
CA CYS A 350 19.35 12.81 9.10
C CYS A 350 19.43 11.30 8.85
N MET A 351 20.64 10.73 8.80
CA MET A 351 20.90 9.31 8.57
C MET A 351 21.27 8.55 9.86
N MET A 352 21.48 9.26 10.97
CA MET A 352 21.84 8.68 12.27
C MET A 352 20.64 7.99 12.93
N ALA A 353 20.85 6.79 13.47
CA ALA A 353 19.80 6.03 14.14
C ALA A 353 19.26 6.79 15.36
N GLU A 354 20.13 7.42 16.14
CA GLU A 354 19.79 8.16 17.35
C GLU A 354 18.93 9.39 17.06
N LYS A 355 19.08 10.00 15.88
CA LYS A 355 18.27 11.13 15.42
C LYS A 355 16.95 10.69 14.78
N ALA A 356 16.94 9.52 14.16
CA ALA A 356 15.75 8.92 13.54
C ALA A 356 14.80 8.29 14.57
N GLU A 357 15.33 7.75 15.67
CA GLU A 357 14.58 6.97 16.67
C GLU A 357 13.33 7.69 17.24
N PRO A 358 13.36 8.98 17.60
CA PRO A 358 12.16 9.67 18.09
C PRO A 358 11.01 9.67 17.08
N TYR A 359 11.31 9.80 15.79
CA TYR A 359 10.31 9.77 14.72
C TYR A 359 9.73 8.37 14.53
N TRP A 360 10.58 7.34 14.61
CA TRP A 360 10.13 5.94 14.57
C TRP A 360 9.25 5.59 15.77
N LEU A 361 9.63 6.02 16.98
CA LEU A 361 8.85 5.82 18.19
C LEU A 361 7.46 6.48 18.08
N ASP A 362 7.39 7.76 17.69
CA ASP A 362 6.11 8.46 17.50
C ASP A 362 5.26 7.80 16.41
N GLY A 363 5.86 7.53 15.25
CA GLY A 363 5.18 6.95 14.11
C GLY A 363 4.58 5.58 14.44
N LEU A 364 5.36 4.70 15.06
CA LEU A 364 4.88 3.37 15.47
C LEU A 364 3.84 3.45 16.59
N ALA A 365 3.97 4.39 17.53
CA ALA A 365 2.97 4.61 18.56
C ALA A 365 1.62 5.08 17.98
N ARG A 366 1.64 5.94 16.95
CA ARG A 366 0.43 6.35 16.22
C ARG A 366 -0.27 5.16 15.56
N ILE A 367 0.50 4.27 14.93
CA ILE A 367 -0.03 3.07 14.27
C ILE A 367 -0.62 2.09 15.29
N GLN A 368 0.06 1.89 16.42
CA GLN A 368 -0.45 1.07 17.52
C GLN A 368 -1.75 1.62 18.11
N ARG A 369 -1.86 2.94 18.29
CA ARG A 369 -3.10 3.57 18.74
C ARG A 369 -4.24 3.34 17.75
N ALA A 370 -3.99 3.46 16.45
CA ALA A 370 -5.00 3.16 15.43
C ALA A 370 -5.43 1.69 15.45
N GLU A 371 -4.49 0.76 15.68
CA GLU A 371 -4.81 -0.66 15.89
C GLU A 371 -5.65 -0.88 17.16
N ALA A 372 -5.32 -0.20 18.26
CA ALA A 372 -6.04 -0.32 19.53
C ALA A 372 -7.45 0.27 19.47
N VAL A 373 -7.61 1.46 18.88
CA VAL A 373 -8.93 2.09 18.66
C VAL A 373 -9.84 1.14 17.89
N ARG A 374 -9.33 0.49 16.84
CA ARG A 374 -10.07 -0.54 16.11
C ARG A 374 -10.42 -1.76 16.96
N LYS A 375 -9.54 -2.20 17.87
CA LYS A 375 -9.84 -3.32 18.79
C LYS A 375 -10.91 -2.93 19.82
N THR A 376 -10.96 -1.66 20.21
CA THR A 376 -11.98 -1.13 21.13
C THR A 376 -13.27 -0.71 20.43
N SER A 377 -13.23 -0.46 19.11
CA SER A 377 -14.39 -0.59 18.24
C SER A 377 -14.78 -2.06 18.24
N GLN A 378 -15.46 -2.50 19.32
CA GLN A 378 -15.90 -3.87 19.50
C GLN A 378 -16.55 -4.33 18.19
N LYS A 379 -16.21 -5.55 17.73
CA LYS A 379 -17.11 -6.26 16.83
C LYS A 379 -18.50 -6.07 17.41
N PRO A 380 -19.47 -5.54 16.64
CA PRO A 380 -20.71 -5.13 17.24
C PRO A 380 -21.30 -6.37 17.91
N ASP A 381 -21.74 -6.25 19.17
CA ASP A 381 -22.42 -7.34 19.89
C ASP A 381 -23.64 -7.88 19.12
N ARG A 382 -24.06 -7.12 18.10
CA ARG A 382 -25.18 -7.37 17.21
C ARG A 382 -24.85 -6.88 15.79
N TYR A 383 -24.83 -7.79 14.82
CA TYR A 383 -24.71 -7.42 13.41
C TYR A 383 -26.07 -6.96 12.89
N GLN A 384 -26.11 -5.78 12.27
CA GLN A 384 -27.33 -5.24 11.65
C GLN A 384 -27.14 -5.22 10.14
N ILE A 385 -27.93 -6.00 9.41
CA ILE A 385 -27.79 -6.22 7.98
C ILE A 385 -29.07 -5.77 7.27
N ALA A 386 -28.93 -4.93 6.24
CA ALA A 386 -30.05 -4.62 5.37
C ALA A 386 -30.07 -5.61 4.20
N VAL A 387 -31.19 -6.30 3.97
CA VAL A 387 -31.41 -7.09 2.75
C VAL A 387 -32.35 -6.31 1.84
N LEU A 388 -31.78 -5.69 0.81
CA LEU A 388 -32.46 -4.78 -0.12
C LEU A 388 -32.89 -5.53 -1.37
N SER A 389 -34.17 -5.44 -1.73
CA SER A 389 -34.69 -6.13 -2.91
C SER A 389 -35.82 -5.37 -3.59
N ALA A 390 -35.90 -5.54 -4.91
CA ALA A 390 -37.08 -5.18 -5.67
C ALA A 390 -38.24 -6.13 -5.32
N ARG A 391 -39.50 -5.66 -5.37
CA ARG A 391 -40.68 -6.48 -5.01
C ARG A 391 -40.74 -7.83 -5.72
N LYS A 392 -40.31 -7.91 -6.99
CA LYS A 392 -40.27 -9.15 -7.78
C LYS A 392 -39.36 -10.25 -7.19
N ASN A 393 -38.40 -9.87 -6.35
CA ASN A 393 -37.41 -10.75 -5.73
C ASN A 393 -37.66 -10.97 -4.22
N LEU A 394 -38.83 -10.55 -3.71
CA LEU A 394 -39.14 -10.54 -2.27
C LEU A 394 -38.94 -11.90 -1.60
N ARG A 395 -39.44 -13.00 -2.18
CA ARG A 395 -39.26 -14.36 -1.64
C ARG A 395 -37.79 -14.77 -1.52
N LYS A 396 -36.99 -14.41 -2.52
CA LYS A 396 -35.55 -14.71 -2.54
C LYS A 396 -34.82 -13.90 -1.46
N ALA A 397 -35.22 -12.65 -1.28
CA ALA A 397 -34.68 -11.78 -0.23
C ALA A 397 -35.08 -12.25 1.17
N GLU A 398 -36.31 -12.76 1.34
CA GLU A 398 -36.77 -13.39 2.58
C GLU A 398 -35.99 -14.67 2.90
N GLU A 399 -35.69 -15.52 1.90
CA GLU A 399 -34.83 -16.72 2.05
C GLU A 399 -33.45 -16.31 2.59
N VAL A 400 -32.79 -15.34 1.92
CA VAL A 400 -31.48 -14.81 2.34
C VAL A 400 -31.52 -14.24 3.75
N ALA A 401 -32.57 -13.50 4.10
CA ALA A 401 -32.71 -12.91 5.42
C ALA A 401 -32.86 -13.98 6.51
N LYS A 402 -33.66 -15.03 6.26
CA LYS A 402 -33.83 -16.16 7.18
C LYS A 402 -32.54 -16.96 7.36
N ASP A 403 -31.81 -17.20 6.27
CA ASP A 403 -30.52 -17.91 6.32
C ASP A 403 -29.51 -17.18 7.20
N LEU A 404 -29.48 -15.84 7.16
CA LEU A 404 -28.60 -15.02 7.99
C LEU A 404 -28.98 -15.08 9.48
N VAL A 405 -30.27 -14.97 9.79
CA VAL A 405 -30.78 -15.05 11.18
C VAL A 405 -30.52 -16.44 11.76
N ASN A 406 -30.82 -17.50 11.01
CA ASN A 406 -30.64 -18.88 11.43
C ASN A 406 -29.15 -19.21 11.61
N GLY A 407 -28.31 -18.90 10.62
CA GLY A 407 -26.87 -19.10 10.72
C GLY A 407 -26.25 -18.31 11.87
N GLY A 408 -26.79 -17.11 12.16
CA GLY A 408 -26.38 -16.31 13.32
C GLY A 408 -26.66 -17.04 14.62
N GLY A 409 -27.88 -17.58 14.76
CA GLY A 409 -28.28 -18.39 15.91
C GLY A 409 -27.42 -19.64 16.12
N GLU A 410 -27.11 -20.37 15.04
CA GLU A 410 -26.24 -21.56 15.08
C GLU A 410 -24.82 -21.24 15.56
N LEU A 411 -24.30 -20.06 15.20
CA LEU A 411 -22.97 -19.59 15.61
C LEU A 411 -22.97 -18.80 16.94
N GLY A 412 -24.12 -18.66 17.59
CA GLY A 412 -24.27 -17.86 18.82
C GLY A 412 -24.06 -16.35 18.60
N LEU A 413 -24.20 -15.87 17.37
CA LEU A 413 -24.10 -14.47 16.99
C LEU A 413 -25.49 -13.81 16.99
N LYS A 414 -25.58 -12.57 17.47
CA LYS A 414 -26.80 -11.77 17.32
C LYS A 414 -26.81 -11.11 15.96
N VAL A 415 -27.61 -11.63 15.04
CA VAL A 415 -27.78 -11.07 13.69
C VAL A 415 -29.19 -10.53 13.54
N ASP A 416 -29.30 -9.22 13.36
CA ASP A 416 -30.55 -8.57 12.95
C ASP A 416 -30.55 -8.36 11.45
N VAL A 417 -31.68 -8.69 10.85
CA VAL A 417 -31.93 -8.39 9.45
C VAL A 417 -33.10 -7.44 9.33
N VAL A 418 -32.92 -6.37 8.55
CA VAL A 418 -34.01 -5.51 8.08
C VAL A 418 -34.20 -5.79 6.60
N LEU A 419 -35.41 -6.23 6.23
CA LEU A 419 -35.78 -6.46 4.84
C LEU A 419 -36.25 -5.14 4.22
N GLY A 420 -35.42 -4.59 3.32
CA GLY A 420 -35.72 -3.42 2.52
C GLY A 420 -36.43 -3.82 1.22
N VAL A 421 -37.64 -3.31 1.01
CA VAL A 421 -38.45 -3.60 -0.19
C VAL A 421 -38.66 -2.32 -1.01
N GLU A 422 -38.31 -2.36 -2.29
CA GLU A 422 -38.49 -1.21 -3.17
C GLU A 422 -39.97 -0.83 -3.33
N VAL A 423 -40.30 0.46 -3.29
CA VAL A 423 -41.65 0.95 -3.58
C VAL A 423 -41.96 0.75 -5.06
N ALA A 424 -43.15 0.24 -5.38
CA ALA A 424 -43.56 0.04 -6.76
C ALA A 424 -43.64 1.38 -7.51
N SER A 425 -43.07 1.45 -8.71
CA SER A 425 -43.35 2.59 -9.60
C SER A 425 -44.85 2.61 -9.96
N GLU A 426 -45.44 3.81 -10.12
CA GLU A 426 -46.87 4.03 -10.41
C GLU A 426 -47.42 3.26 -11.64
N LYS A 427 -46.55 2.64 -12.45
CA LYS A 427 -46.90 1.93 -13.69
C LYS A 427 -47.21 0.43 -13.49
N VAL A 428 -47.19 -0.10 -12.27
CA VAL A 428 -47.46 -1.52 -11.99
C VAL A 428 -48.97 -1.73 -11.73
N SER A 429 -49.55 -2.78 -12.34
CA SER A 429 -51.00 -3.03 -12.27
C SER A 429 -51.50 -3.28 -10.84
N GLY A 430 -52.65 -2.69 -10.48
CA GLY A 430 -53.19 -2.72 -9.10
C GLY A 430 -53.44 -4.11 -8.49
N ARG A 431 -53.57 -5.16 -9.30
CA ARG A 431 -53.70 -6.55 -8.80
C ARG A 431 -52.35 -7.15 -8.39
N TYR A 432 -51.26 -6.79 -9.06
CA TYR A 432 -49.93 -7.31 -8.77
C TYR A 432 -49.38 -6.69 -7.48
N THR A 433 -49.64 -5.39 -7.26
CA THR A 433 -49.31 -4.68 -6.00
C THR A 433 -50.05 -5.27 -4.81
N ALA A 434 -51.36 -5.50 -4.91
CA ALA A 434 -52.15 -6.05 -3.79
C ALA A 434 -51.69 -7.45 -3.33
N MET A 435 -51.26 -8.31 -4.27
CA MET A 435 -50.74 -9.64 -3.94
C MET A 435 -49.38 -9.56 -3.22
N GLN A 436 -48.52 -8.62 -3.62
CA GLN A 436 -47.22 -8.40 -2.99
C GLN A 436 -47.34 -7.70 -1.63
N ASP A 437 -48.28 -6.78 -1.47
CA ASP A 437 -48.54 -6.14 -0.18
C ASP A 437 -49.05 -7.18 0.84
N ALA A 438 -49.94 -8.09 0.42
CA ALA A 438 -50.37 -9.23 1.26
C ALA A 438 -49.25 -10.24 1.54
N GLU A 439 -48.23 -10.34 0.68
CA GLU A 439 -47.04 -11.15 0.91
C GLU A 439 -46.12 -10.47 1.94
N MET A 440 -45.93 -9.16 1.85
CA MET A 440 -45.17 -8.37 2.83
C MET A 440 -45.77 -8.44 4.23
N GLU A 441 -47.10 -8.43 4.36
CA GLU A 441 -47.80 -8.58 5.65
C GLU A 441 -47.55 -9.93 6.34
N ARG A 442 -47.11 -10.96 5.60
CA ARG A 442 -46.85 -12.30 6.14
C ARG A 442 -45.39 -12.51 6.57
N ILE A 443 -44.51 -11.56 6.29
CA ILE A 443 -43.08 -11.69 6.57
C ILE A 443 -42.83 -11.39 8.05
N ASP A 444 -42.31 -12.38 8.76
CA ASP A 444 -41.96 -12.27 10.19
C ASP A 444 -40.53 -11.71 10.38
N LEU A 445 -40.25 -10.57 9.74
CA LEU A 445 -38.97 -9.86 9.83
C LEU A 445 -39.23 -8.34 9.82
N PRO A 446 -38.35 -7.53 10.46
CA PRO A 446 -38.42 -6.08 10.34
C PRO A 446 -38.38 -5.63 8.88
N LEU A 447 -39.42 -4.92 8.44
CA LEU A 447 -39.58 -4.52 7.05
C LEU A 447 -39.50 -2.99 6.92
N ARG A 448 -38.77 -2.51 5.90
CA ARG A 448 -38.76 -1.09 5.49
C ARG A 448 -38.99 -0.99 4.00
N THR A 449 -39.79 -0.01 3.59
CA THR A 449 -39.90 0.34 2.17
C THR A 449 -38.84 1.37 1.79
N PHE A 450 -38.32 1.31 0.57
CA PHE A 450 -37.34 2.30 0.10
C PHE A 450 -37.49 2.63 -1.38
N SER A 451 -36.86 3.70 -1.82
CA SER A 451 -36.73 4.04 -3.23
C SER A 451 -35.28 4.36 -3.59
N TRP A 452 -34.86 4.08 -4.82
CA TRP A 452 -33.51 4.44 -5.28
C TRP A 452 -33.45 5.94 -5.57
N LYS A 453 -32.63 6.66 -4.80
CA LYS A 453 -32.40 8.09 -4.99
C LYS A 453 -31.11 8.33 -5.77
N ASN A 454 -31.20 9.11 -6.84
CA ASN A 454 -30.04 9.52 -7.62
C ASN A 454 -29.17 10.50 -6.83
N ILE A 455 -27.87 10.22 -6.78
CA ILE A 455 -26.84 11.01 -6.12
C ILE A 455 -25.83 11.44 -7.18
N SER A 456 -25.58 12.73 -7.29
CA SER A 456 -24.55 13.25 -8.20
C SER A 456 -23.15 12.86 -7.73
N GLN A 457 -22.16 12.83 -8.63
CA GLN A 457 -20.76 12.56 -8.28
C GLN A 457 -20.25 13.44 -7.14
N SER A 458 -20.50 14.76 -7.18
CA SER A 458 -20.02 15.66 -6.11
C SER A 458 -20.70 15.40 -4.76
N ALA A 459 -21.96 14.99 -4.75
CA ALA A 459 -22.65 14.59 -3.52
C ALA A 459 -22.13 13.24 -3.00
N ALA A 460 -21.83 12.31 -3.91
CA ALA A 460 -21.23 11.02 -3.61
C ALA A 460 -19.85 11.19 -2.95
N GLU A 461 -18.97 12.03 -3.50
CA GLU A 461 -17.66 12.34 -2.92
C GLU A 461 -17.77 12.86 -1.49
N ARG A 462 -18.65 13.85 -1.28
CA ARG A 462 -18.87 14.41 0.05
C ARG A 462 -19.39 13.36 1.02
N ALA A 463 -20.36 12.56 0.60
CA ALA A 463 -20.94 11.51 1.46
C ALA A 463 -19.89 10.46 1.85
N LEU A 464 -19.04 10.04 0.90
CA LEU A 464 -17.94 9.10 1.17
C LEU A 464 -16.88 9.70 2.10
N ILE A 465 -16.55 10.99 1.96
CA ILE A 465 -15.64 11.70 2.88
C ILE A 465 -16.22 11.72 4.29
N TYR A 466 -17.49 12.10 4.46
CA TYR A 466 -18.14 12.15 5.77
C TYR A 466 -18.30 10.77 6.42
N ALA A 467 -18.45 9.73 5.61
CA ALA A 467 -18.49 8.35 6.07
C ALA A 467 -17.09 7.75 6.35
N ASP A 468 -16.00 8.51 6.14
CA ASP A 468 -14.60 8.02 6.15
C ASP A 468 -14.37 6.80 5.23
N VAL A 469 -15.12 6.74 4.12
CA VAL A 469 -15.01 5.68 3.11
C VAL A 469 -14.12 6.18 1.97
N GLY A 470 -12.87 5.70 1.94
CA GLY A 470 -11.85 6.09 0.95
C GLY A 470 -12.06 5.55 -0.47
N ARG A 471 -13.29 5.40 -1.00
CA ARG A 471 -13.56 4.86 -2.35
C ARG A 471 -13.55 5.95 -3.42
N GLU A 472 -13.20 5.58 -4.65
CA GLU A 472 -13.22 6.51 -5.79
C GLU A 472 -14.58 6.44 -6.50
N VAL A 473 -15.08 7.59 -6.95
CA VAL A 473 -16.33 7.66 -7.70
C VAL A 473 -16.05 7.86 -9.18
N GLU A 474 -16.12 6.77 -9.94
CA GLU A 474 -15.91 6.80 -11.39
C GLU A 474 -17.18 7.15 -12.19
N SER A 475 -18.35 7.09 -11.55
CA SER A 475 -19.65 7.38 -12.17
C SER A 475 -20.07 8.83 -11.93
N ASN A 476 -20.75 9.42 -12.92
CA ASN A 476 -21.34 10.75 -12.78
C ASN A 476 -22.60 10.74 -11.88
N VAL A 477 -23.24 9.58 -11.76
CA VAL A 477 -24.46 9.37 -10.99
C VAL A 477 -24.38 8.04 -10.26
N PHE A 478 -24.83 8.05 -9.01
CA PHE A 478 -25.01 6.88 -8.15
C PHE A 478 -26.46 6.78 -7.68
N ILE A 479 -26.84 5.65 -7.11
CA ILE A 479 -28.10 5.48 -6.38
C ILE A 479 -27.84 5.11 -4.93
N ALA A 480 -28.68 5.60 -4.02
CA ALA A 480 -28.69 5.17 -2.61
C ALA A 480 -30.12 4.74 -2.21
N PRO A 481 -30.27 3.75 -1.33
CA PRO A 481 -31.60 3.28 -0.91
C PRO A 481 -32.20 4.27 0.11
N ASP A 482 -33.13 5.12 -0.32
CA ASP A 482 -33.80 6.10 0.56
C ASP A 482 -35.03 5.45 1.23
N ASP A 483 -34.89 5.09 2.50
CA ASP A 483 -35.96 4.58 3.37
C ASP A 483 -36.74 5.70 4.08
N GLN A 484 -36.48 6.96 3.74
CA GLN A 484 -37.02 8.17 4.40
C GLN A 484 -36.63 8.31 5.89
N ILE A 485 -35.71 7.48 6.38
CA ILE A 485 -35.22 7.52 7.76
C ILE A 485 -33.76 7.95 7.74
N ASN A 486 -32.88 7.09 7.23
CA ASN A 486 -31.44 7.35 7.22
C ASN A 486 -30.70 6.52 6.16
N TYR A 487 -31.31 6.20 5.03
CA TYR A 487 -30.67 5.46 3.95
C TYR A 487 -30.08 4.10 4.38
N PHE A 488 -30.71 3.41 5.34
CA PHE A 488 -30.16 2.20 5.99
C PHE A 488 -28.74 2.38 6.56
N GLN A 489 -28.34 3.60 6.95
CA GLN A 489 -27.03 3.87 7.56
C GLN A 489 -26.91 3.30 8.98
N ASP A 490 -28.03 2.95 9.61
CA ASP A 490 -28.09 2.20 10.85
C ASP A 490 -27.66 0.74 10.69
N CYS A 491 -27.64 0.20 9.47
CA CYS A 491 -27.08 -1.12 9.19
C CYS A 491 -25.55 -1.07 8.98
N HIS A 492 -24.88 -2.17 9.28
CA HIS A 492 -23.43 -2.36 9.10
C HIS A 492 -23.07 -2.76 7.67
N LEU A 493 -23.96 -3.48 6.97
CA LEU A 493 -23.74 -3.99 5.61
C LEU A 493 -25.06 -4.03 4.84
N TRP A 494 -24.99 -3.85 3.51
CA TRP A 494 -26.11 -3.97 2.59
C TRP A 494 -25.98 -5.20 1.71
N ILE A 495 -27.00 -6.05 1.70
CA ILE A 495 -27.14 -7.17 0.78
C ILE A 495 -28.16 -6.80 -0.28
N VAL A 496 -27.77 -6.79 -1.54
CA VAL A 496 -28.66 -6.49 -2.66
C VAL A 496 -29.08 -7.82 -3.30
N VAL A 497 -30.38 -8.13 -3.24
CA VAL A 497 -30.94 -9.36 -3.78
C VAL A 497 -31.70 -9.07 -5.06
N GLY A 498 -31.16 -9.55 -6.18
CA GLY A 498 -31.82 -9.40 -7.47
C GLY A 498 -30.88 -9.17 -8.64
N ASP A 499 -31.49 -8.80 -9.76
CA ASP A 499 -30.88 -8.66 -11.08
C ASP A 499 -30.82 -7.18 -11.52
N ARG A 500 -29.59 -6.73 -11.80
CA ARG A 500 -29.18 -5.49 -12.47
C ARG A 500 -29.70 -4.17 -11.89
N THR A 501 -28.79 -3.22 -11.73
CA THR A 501 -29.11 -1.80 -11.60
C THR A 501 -28.33 -1.03 -12.68
N GLU A 502 -29.01 -0.18 -13.44
CA GLU A 502 -28.38 0.58 -14.54
C GLU A 502 -27.40 1.64 -14.02
N THR A 503 -27.60 2.06 -12.78
CA THR A 503 -26.81 3.07 -12.08
C THR A 503 -26.15 2.43 -10.86
N PRO A 504 -24.85 2.66 -10.62
CA PRO A 504 -24.17 2.03 -9.50
C PRO A 504 -24.66 2.51 -8.14
N ILE A 505 -24.67 1.59 -7.17
CA ILE A 505 -25.03 1.91 -5.79
C ILE A 505 -23.87 2.68 -5.15
N LEU A 506 -24.19 3.76 -4.44
CA LEU A 506 -23.22 4.55 -3.70
C LEU A 506 -22.64 3.70 -2.55
N PRO A 507 -21.33 3.42 -2.53
CA PRO A 507 -20.76 2.45 -1.60
C PRO A 507 -20.48 3.06 -0.21
N LEU A 508 -21.53 3.56 0.46
CA LEU A 508 -21.44 4.09 1.83
C LEU A 508 -21.25 2.99 2.89
N LYS A 509 -21.64 1.77 2.56
CA LYS A 509 -21.48 0.57 3.39
C LYS A 509 -20.82 -0.52 2.56
N PRO A 510 -20.24 -1.56 3.19
CA PRO A 510 -20.00 -2.84 2.52
C PRO A 510 -21.25 -3.30 1.78
N ILE A 511 -21.09 -3.71 0.52
CA ILE A 511 -22.20 -4.19 -0.32
C ILE A 511 -21.90 -5.64 -0.71
N VAL A 512 -22.84 -6.53 -0.45
CA VAL A 512 -22.83 -7.91 -0.94
C VAL A 512 -23.97 -8.07 -1.94
N TRP A 513 -23.71 -8.71 -3.07
CA TRP A 513 -24.75 -9.02 -4.04
C TRP A 513 -25.15 -10.47 -3.96
N VAL A 514 -26.45 -10.78 -3.99
CA VAL A 514 -26.94 -12.15 -4.16
C VAL A 514 -27.63 -12.26 -5.52
N VAL A 515 -27.06 -13.10 -6.39
CA VAL A 515 -27.54 -13.35 -7.75
C VAL A 515 -27.99 -14.80 -7.87
N HIS A 516 -29.30 -15.01 -7.91
CA HIS A 516 -29.89 -16.36 -7.95
C HIS A 516 -29.83 -16.98 -9.35
N GLU A 517 -30.15 -16.21 -10.39
CA GLU A 517 -30.18 -16.69 -11.77
C GLU A 517 -29.67 -15.59 -12.70
N TYR A 518 -28.82 -15.97 -13.66
CA TYR A 518 -28.36 -15.09 -14.74
C TYR A 518 -28.64 -15.79 -16.08
N THR A 519 -29.87 -15.61 -16.60
CA THR A 519 -30.40 -16.29 -17.79
C THR A 519 -29.82 -15.77 -19.12
N GLU A 520 -29.91 -16.55 -20.21
CA GLU A 520 -29.45 -16.12 -21.54
C GLU A 520 -30.21 -14.92 -22.10
N GLU A 521 -31.40 -14.59 -21.61
CA GLU A 521 -32.17 -13.43 -22.07
C GLU A 521 -31.42 -12.11 -21.84
N TYR A 522 -30.52 -12.10 -20.85
CA TYR A 522 -29.59 -11.04 -20.52
C TYR A 522 -28.43 -10.87 -21.53
N THR A 523 -28.27 -11.78 -22.50
CA THR A 523 -27.25 -11.75 -23.58
C THR A 523 -27.69 -11.03 -24.85
N LYS A 524 -29.00 -10.73 -24.99
CA LYS A 524 -29.54 -10.02 -26.16
C LYS A 524 -28.96 -8.58 -26.18
N ARG A 525 -28.05 -8.30 -27.13
CA ARG A 525 -27.44 -6.98 -27.33
C ARG A 525 -28.54 -5.90 -27.44
N PRO A 526 -28.45 -4.77 -26.69
CA PRO A 526 -29.33 -3.63 -26.91
C PRO A 526 -29.15 -3.08 -28.32
N LYS A 527 -30.24 -2.65 -28.96
CA LYS A 527 -30.23 -2.12 -30.35
C LYS A 527 -29.51 -0.76 -30.51
N SER A 528 -29.10 -0.12 -29.43
CA SER A 528 -28.36 1.16 -29.44
C SER A 528 -26.90 0.96 -29.03
N LEU A 529 -25.99 1.13 -29.98
CA LEU A 529 -24.54 0.89 -29.87
C LEU A 529 -23.77 1.88 -28.96
N GLY A 530 -24.45 2.67 -28.12
CA GLY A 530 -23.84 3.75 -27.34
C GLY A 530 -23.44 3.41 -25.90
N ASN A 531 -24.11 2.45 -25.25
CA ASN A 531 -23.87 2.13 -23.85
C ASN A 531 -23.62 0.62 -23.68
N ARG A 532 -22.40 0.26 -23.25
CA ARG A 532 -22.10 -1.07 -22.70
C ARG A 532 -22.94 -1.24 -21.42
N ILE A 533 -24.10 -1.88 -21.48
CA ILE A 533 -24.88 -2.18 -20.26
C ILE A 533 -25.19 -3.67 -20.19
N ALA A 534 -24.31 -4.38 -19.50
CA ALA A 534 -24.70 -5.09 -18.31
C ALA A 534 -23.66 -4.70 -17.24
N ARG A 535 -24.10 -3.93 -16.26
CA ARG A 535 -23.43 -3.82 -14.97
C ARG A 535 -24.51 -4.27 -14.02
N LEU A 536 -24.22 -5.21 -13.12
CA LEU A 536 -25.12 -5.44 -11.98
C LEU A 536 -25.36 -4.15 -11.19
N GLY A 537 -24.60 -3.08 -11.43
CA GLY A 537 -24.45 -1.87 -10.61
C GLY A 537 -23.17 -1.90 -9.79
N LEU A 538 -22.30 -2.87 -10.12
CA LEU A 538 -21.10 -3.30 -9.42
C LEU A 538 -19.89 -2.35 -9.49
N LEU A 539 -20.08 -1.08 -9.84
CA LEU A 539 -18.95 -0.16 -9.94
C LEU A 539 -19.11 1.06 -9.03
N PRO A 540 -18.30 1.19 -7.97
CA PRO A 540 -17.06 0.46 -7.69
C PRO A 540 -17.23 -0.63 -6.62
N ASP A 541 -17.03 -1.89 -7.05
CA ASP A 541 -16.74 -3.12 -6.29
C ASP A 541 -17.66 -3.42 -5.09
N ALA A 542 -18.67 -4.30 -5.28
CA ALA A 542 -19.23 -5.05 -4.15
C ALA A 542 -18.12 -5.87 -3.46
N GLU A 543 -18.22 -6.02 -2.14
CA GLU A 543 -17.28 -6.81 -1.34
C GLU A 543 -17.34 -8.29 -1.72
N ALA A 544 -18.55 -8.79 -1.99
CA ALA A 544 -18.78 -10.14 -2.45
C ALA A 544 -20.00 -10.22 -3.39
N VAL A 545 -19.97 -11.22 -4.27
CA VAL A 545 -21.09 -11.63 -5.13
C VAL A 545 -21.37 -13.10 -4.84
N ILE A 546 -22.48 -13.36 -4.19
CA ILE A 546 -22.97 -14.69 -3.88
C ILE A 546 -23.84 -15.18 -5.03
N VAL A 547 -23.58 -16.40 -5.50
CA VAL A 547 -24.34 -17.06 -6.56
C VAL A 547 -24.76 -18.46 -6.12
N LYS A 548 -25.89 -18.96 -6.63
CA LYS A 548 -26.34 -20.33 -6.31
C LYS A 548 -25.57 -21.42 -7.05
N THR A 549 -25.02 -21.14 -8.25
CA THR A 549 -24.37 -22.17 -9.07
C THR A 549 -23.03 -21.73 -9.67
N ALA A 550 -22.12 -22.69 -9.88
CA ALA A 550 -20.84 -22.46 -10.56
C ALA A 550 -21.03 -21.98 -12.02
N GLU A 551 -22.14 -22.37 -12.66
CA GLU A 551 -22.52 -21.87 -13.99
C GLU A 551 -22.81 -20.37 -13.95
N THR A 552 -23.63 -19.91 -13.01
CA THR A 552 -23.91 -18.48 -12.79
C THR A 552 -22.63 -17.70 -12.49
N LYS A 553 -21.72 -18.28 -11.70
CA LYS A 553 -20.37 -17.72 -11.44
C LYS A 553 -19.59 -17.50 -12.74
N SER A 554 -19.53 -18.53 -13.59
CA SER A 554 -18.81 -18.50 -14.86
C SER A 554 -19.41 -17.49 -15.83
N HIS A 555 -20.74 -17.40 -15.92
CA HIS A 555 -21.43 -16.43 -16.77
C HIS A 555 -21.19 -14.99 -16.32
N LEU A 556 -21.35 -14.70 -15.04
CA LEU A 556 -21.10 -13.37 -14.49
C LEU A 556 -19.63 -12.94 -14.67
N ALA A 557 -18.67 -13.83 -14.43
CA ALA A 557 -17.26 -13.53 -14.65
C ALA A 557 -16.94 -13.15 -16.10
N LYS A 558 -17.56 -13.84 -17.06
CA LYS A 558 -17.40 -13.57 -18.51
C LYS A 558 -18.10 -12.29 -18.94
N MET A 559 -19.31 -12.03 -18.44
CA MET A 559 -20.20 -10.98 -18.95
C MET A 559 -20.04 -9.64 -18.23
N GLU A 560 -19.80 -9.66 -16.92
CA GLU A 560 -19.76 -8.47 -16.06
C GLU A 560 -18.31 -8.07 -15.69
N ALA A 561 -17.32 -8.83 -16.15
CA ALA A 561 -15.90 -8.66 -15.80
C ALA A 561 -15.62 -8.64 -14.29
N ILE A 562 -16.49 -9.29 -13.50
CA ILE A 562 -16.34 -9.43 -12.05
C ILE A 562 -15.17 -10.37 -11.77
N ASP A 563 -14.33 -10.02 -10.79
CA ASP A 563 -13.27 -10.90 -10.34
C ASP A 563 -13.88 -12.17 -9.72
N ILE A 564 -13.59 -13.33 -10.32
CA ILE A 564 -14.04 -14.66 -9.86
C ILE A 564 -13.74 -14.88 -8.37
N LYS A 565 -12.70 -14.22 -7.84
CA LYS A 565 -12.31 -14.29 -6.42
C LYS A 565 -13.28 -13.59 -5.48
N ASN A 566 -14.02 -12.61 -5.95
CA ASN A 566 -15.07 -11.94 -5.18
C ASN A 566 -16.42 -12.66 -5.35
N MET A 567 -16.43 -13.82 -6.01
CA MET A 567 -17.65 -14.57 -6.28
C MET A 567 -17.68 -15.87 -5.48
N PHE A 568 -18.74 -16.06 -4.70
CA PHE A 568 -18.90 -17.19 -3.80
C PHE A 568 -20.09 -18.03 -4.26
N VAL A 569 -19.89 -19.33 -4.44
CA VAL A 569 -20.98 -20.26 -4.78
C VAL A 569 -21.51 -20.81 -3.48
N VAL A 570 -22.80 -20.63 -3.21
CA VAL A 570 -23.48 -21.24 -2.05
C VAL A 570 -24.44 -22.29 -2.59
N ASP A 571 -24.04 -23.56 -2.52
CA ASP A 571 -24.81 -24.72 -3.02
C ASP A 571 -24.80 -25.89 -2.02
N GLY A 572 -25.11 -25.60 -0.75
CA GLY A 572 -25.23 -26.59 0.33
C GLY A 572 -23.94 -27.39 0.68
N ARG A 573 -22.86 -27.26 -0.10
CA ARG A 573 -21.57 -27.95 0.05
C ARG A 573 -20.37 -27.01 0.20
N GLU A 574 -20.49 -25.74 -0.16
CA GLU A 574 -19.44 -24.71 -0.03
C GLU A 574 -20.00 -23.46 0.66
N GLY A 575 -19.62 -23.22 1.93
CA GLY A 575 -19.85 -21.98 2.69
C GLY A 575 -21.31 -21.62 2.98
N SER A 576 -21.56 -20.90 4.08
CA SER A 576 -22.87 -20.25 4.30
C SER A 576 -22.86 -18.81 3.76
N ILE A 577 -24.04 -18.26 3.46
CA ILE A 577 -24.19 -16.82 3.13
C ILE A 577 -23.62 -15.95 4.26
N LEU A 578 -23.82 -16.39 5.51
CA LEU A 578 -23.34 -15.69 6.69
C LEU A 578 -21.82 -15.62 6.75
N ASP A 579 -21.09 -16.68 6.39
CA ASP A 579 -19.62 -16.67 6.39
C ASP A 579 -19.07 -15.59 5.46
N VAL A 580 -19.62 -15.52 4.24
CA VAL A 580 -19.23 -14.51 3.25
C VAL A 580 -19.55 -13.09 3.76
N VAL A 581 -20.71 -12.92 4.39
CA VAL A 581 -21.12 -11.62 4.96
C VAL A 581 -20.24 -11.20 6.13
N LEU A 582 -19.84 -12.14 7.00
CA LEU A 582 -18.94 -11.88 8.10
C LEU A 582 -17.51 -11.58 7.64
N GLU A 583 -17.06 -12.10 6.50
CA GLU A 583 -15.79 -11.72 5.88
C GLU A 583 -15.81 -10.28 5.33
N CYS A 584 -16.98 -9.77 4.97
CA CYS A 584 -17.18 -8.42 4.44
C CYS A 584 -17.34 -7.34 5.53
N LEU A 585 -17.62 -7.74 6.77
CA LEU A 585 -17.82 -6.89 7.95
C LEU A 585 -16.53 -6.76 8.76
#